data_AF-A0A396INH1-F1
#
_entry.id   AF-A0A396INH1-F1
#
_cell.length_a   1.000
_cell.length_b   1.000
_cell.length_c   1.000
_cell.angle_alpha   90.00
_cell.angle_beta   90.00
_cell.angle_gamma   90.00
#
_symmetry.space_group_name_H-M   'P 1'
#
loop_
_entity.id
_entity.type
_entity.pdbx_description
1 polymer ?
#
loop_
_entity_poly.entity_id
_entity_poly.type
_entity_poly.pdbx_seq_one_letter_code
_entity_poly.pdbx_strand_id
1 'polypeptide(L)'
;MLVATLIATITFAAAITVPGGNNQEKGIPIFLLHNKFTVFIVSDAIAFFCSMASLMKLLPQTKGPINEEGIRTVFTINLRIGLYYLLVALVATTIAFSAALSMLLEKRFKFSIIYISLFAYFPITYATSLRYPKLRRIKLL
;
A
#
# COMPACT_ATOMS: atom_id res chain seq x y z
N MET A 1 10.40 6.54 -4.75
CA MET A 1 9.28 7.47 -5.02
C MET A 1 8.42 7.03 -6.19
N LEU A 2 8.99 6.64 -7.35
CA LEU A 2 8.19 6.28 -8.54
C LEU A 2 7.12 5.22 -8.27
N VAL A 3 7.43 4.18 -7.51
CA VAL A 3 6.45 3.13 -7.15
C VAL A 3 5.33 3.70 -6.26
N ALA A 4 5.65 4.58 -5.31
CA ALA A 4 4.65 5.23 -4.46
C ALA A 4 3.73 6.13 -5.31
N THR A 5 4.32 7.01 -6.13
CA THR A 5 3.52 7.87 -7.03
C THR A 5 2.62 7.03 -7.94
N LEU A 6 3.14 5.94 -8.50
CA LEU A 6 2.37 5.03 -9.33
C LEU A 6 1.20 4.38 -8.56
N ILE A 7 1.45 3.88 -7.35
CA ILE A 7 0.40 3.30 -6.50
C ILE A 7 -0.68 4.35 -6.21
N ALA A 8 -0.31 5.57 -5.85
CA ALA A 8 -1.28 6.62 -5.56
C ALA A 8 -2.14 6.98 -6.79
N THR A 9 -1.55 7.00 -7.99
CA THR A 9 -2.30 7.32 -9.21
C THR A 9 -3.24 6.19 -9.62
N ILE A 10 -2.80 4.92 -9.54
CA ILE A 10 -3.66 3.79 -9.92
C ILE A 10 -4.81 3.61 -8.94
N THR A 11 -4.60 3.80 -7.63
CA THR A 11 -5.68 3.67 -6.63
C THR A 11 -6.65 4.83 -6.74
N PHE A 12 -6.15 6.07 -6.91
CA PHE A 12 -7.03 7.21 -7.20
C PHE A 12 -7.88 7.00 -8.45
N ALA A 13 -7.29 6.50 -9.54
CA ALA A 13 -8.02 6.15 -10.75
C ALA A 13 -9.06 5.06 -10.47
N ALA A 14 -8.69 3.99 -9.76
CA ALA A 14 -9.59 2.89 -9.42
C ALA A 14 -10.78 3.33 -8.54
N ALA A 15 -10.57 4.30 -7.64
CA ALA A 15 -11.62 4.89 -6.81
C ALA A 15 -12.64 5.72 -7.60
N ILE A 16 -12.25 6.31 -8.73
CA ILE A 16 -13.17 7.09 -9.59
C ILE A 16 -13.77 6.25 -10.73
N THR A 17 -13.11 5.17 -11.15
CA THR A 17 -13.56 4.29 -12.24
C THR A 17 -14.30 3.05 -11.73
N VAL A 18 -14.99 3.14 -10.60
CA VAL A 18 -15.65 1.98 -10.00
C VAL A 18 -16.68 1.39 -10.98
N PRO A 19 -16.54 0.11 -11.37
CA PRO A 19 -17.51 -0.56 -12.21
C PRO A 19 -18.76 -0.82 -11.39
N GLY A 20 -19.91 -0.34 -11.86
CA GLY A 20 -21.14 -0.73 -11.19
C GLY A 20 -22.44 -0.17 -11.70
N GLY A 21 -22.43 0.97 -12.40
CA GLY A 21 -23.67 1.60 -12.85
C GLY A 21 -24.63 1.91 -11.71
N ASN A 22 -25.70 2.65 -12.00
CA ASN A 22 -26.78 2.83 -11.05
C ASN A 22 -27.87 1.80 -11.32
N ASN A 23 -28.44 1.20 -10.29
CA ASN A 23 -29.61 0.34 -10.50
C ASN A 23 -30.81 1.23 -10.84
N GLN A 24 -31.28 1.20 -12.09
CA GLN A 24 -32.26 2.15 -12.64
C GLN A 24 -33.62 2.14 -11.91
N GLU A 25 -33.93 1.09 -11.15
CA GLU A 25 -35.17 0.98 -10.38
C GLU A 25 -35.08 1.55 -8.95
N LYS A 26 -33.87 1.64 -8.37
CA LYS A 26 -33.70 2.04 -6.95
C LYS A 26 -32.79 3.25 -6.76
N GLY A 27 -32.09 3.69 -7.81
CA GLY A 27 -31.17 4.84 -7.72
C GLY A 27 -29.91 4.59 -6.88
N ILE A 28 -29.66 3.34 -6.48
CA ILE A 28 -28.49 2.89 -5.72
C ILE A 28 -27.56 2.07 -6.62
N PRO A 29 -26.24 2.31 -6.61
CA PRO A 29 -25.32 1.61 -7.49
C PRO A 29 -25.22 0.14 -7.15
N ILE A 30 -25.15 -0.70 -8.18
CA ILE A 30 -25.42 -2.14 -8.13
C ILE A 30 -24.45 -2.87 -7.19
N PHE A 31 -23.24 -2.33 -7.02
CA PHE A 31 -22.20 -2.89 -6.15
C PHE A 31 -22.19 -2.33 -4.72
N LEU A 32 -22.94 -1.27 -4.41
CA LEU A 32 -22.92 -0.61 -3.08
C LEU A 32 -23.44 -1.53 -1.96
N LEU A 33 -24.27 -2.52 -2.30
CA LEU A 33 -24.83 -3.46 -1.32
C LEU A 33 -23.95 -4.70 -1.04
N HIS A 34 -22.84 -4.89 -1.75
CA HIS A 34 -22.01 -6.08 -1.61
C HIS A 34 -20.82 -5.85 -0.67
N ASN A 35 -20.66 -6.73 0.32
CA ASN A 35 -19.58 -6.67 1.31
C ASN A 35 -18.16 -6.59 0.67
N LYS A 36 -18.01 -7.14 -0.54
CA LYS A 36 -16.76 -7.06 -1.32
C LYS A 36 -16.42 -5.62 -1.73
N PHE A 37 -17.42 -4.79 -2.04
CA PHE A 37 -17.23 -3.41 -2.48
C PHE A 37 -16.68 -2.52 -1.36
N THR A 38 -17.20 -2.71 -0.15
CA THR A 38 -16.66 -2.07 1.05
C THR A 38 -15.20 -2.44 1.27
N VAL A 39 -14.84 -3.73 1.10
CA VAL A 39 -13.44 -4.16 1.23
C VAL A 39 -12.54 -3.54 0.17
N PHE A 40 -13.01 -3.46 -1.08
CA PHE A 40 -12.28 -2.80 -2.16
C PHE A 40 -11.99 -1.34 -1.83
N ILE A 41 -13.02 -0.55 -1.50
CA ILE A 41 -12.86 0.90 -1.32
C ILE A 41 -12.05 1.24 -0.07
N VAL A 42 -12.21 0.47 1.01
CA VAL A 42 -11.42 0.65 2.23
C VAL A 42 -9.96 0.31 1.98
N SER A 43 -9.69 -0.82 1.30
CA SER A 43 -8.31 -1.22 0.98
C SER A 43 -7.64 -0.24 0.02
N ASP A 44 -8.36 0.24 -0.98
CA ASP A 44 -7.87 1.20 -1.96
C ASP A 44 -7.55 2.58 -1.32
N ALA A 45 -8.40 3.03 -0.39
CA ALA A 45 -8.14 4.22 0.41
C ALA A 45 -6.90 4.07 1.30
N ILE A 46 -6.74 2.93 1.99
CA ILE A 46 -5.55 2.63 2.80
C ILE A 46 -4.28 2.68 1.94
N ALA A 47 -4.33 2.09 0.74
CA ALA A 47 -3.22 2.12 -0.20
C ALA A 47 -2.86 3.55 -0.64
N PHE A 48 -3.86 4.37 -0.94
CA PHE A 48 -3.67 5.77 -1.33
C PHE A 48 -3.00 6.59 -0.22
N PHE A 49 -3.56 6.55 1.01
CA PHE A 49 -3.01 7.31 2.13
C PHE A 49 -1.62 6.83 2.54
N CYS A 50 -1.37 5.52 2.58
CA CYS A 50 -0.05 4.98 2.87
C CYS A 50 0.97 5.40 1.80
N SER A 51 0.56 5.41 0.53
CA SER A 51 1.44 5.85 -0.54
C SER A 51 1.79 7.35 -0.45
N MET A 52 0.80 8.20 -0.17
CA MET A 52 1.03 9.63 0.11
C MET A 52 1.96 9.83 1.31
N ALA A 53 1.75 9.11 2.41
CA ALA A 53 2.63 9.17 3.59
C ALA A 53 4.07 8.73 3.24
N SER A 54 4.23 7.70 2.41
CA SER A 54 5.53 7.27 1.89
C SER A 54 6.21 8.36 1.07
N LEU A 55 5.47 9.05 0.18
CA LEU A 55 5.98 10.18 -0.59
C LEU A 55 6.47 11.31 0.33
N MET A 56 5.68 11.69 1.33
CA MET A 56 6.06 12.73 2.30
C MET A 56 7.36 12.40 3.05
N LYS A 57 7.61 11.11 3.34
CA LYS A 57 8.83 10.67 4.03
C LYS A 57 10.02 10.46 3.11
N LEU A 58 9.78 10.08 1.84
CA LEU A 58 10.83 9.85 0.84
C LEU A 58 11.25 11.13 0.10
N LEU A 59 10.43 12.17 0.13
CA LEU A 59 10.77 13.46 -0.43
C LEU A 59 11.98 14.05 0.32
N PRO A 60 13.05 14.41 -0.40
CA PRO A 60 14.17 15.12 0.20
C PRO A 60 13.66 16.44 0.77
N GLN A 61 13.71 16.60 2.10
CA GLN A 61 13.47 17.91 2.70
C GLN A 61 14.69 18.79 2.42
N THR A 62 14.52 19.79 1.56
CA THR A 62 15.48 20.87 1.33
C THR A 62 15.50 21.81 2.53
N LYS A 63 16.09 21.37 3.65
CA LYS A 63 16.27 22.22 4.84
C LYS A 63 17.75 22.45 5.09
N GLY A 64 18.21 23.67 4.74
CA GLY A 64 19.27 24.46 5.36
C GLY A 64 20.64 23.81 5.64
N PRO A 65 21.65 24.59 6.07
CA PRO A 65 22.93 24.04 6.50
C PRO A 65 22.72 23.29 7.81
N ILE A 66 22.68 21.96 7.75
CA ILE A 66 22.59 21.05 8.89
C ILE A 66 23.91 20.28 8.97
N ASN A 67 24.47 20.14 10.18
CA ASN A 67 25.68 19.33 10.41
C ASN A 67 25.58 17.97 9.69
N GLU A 68 26.62 17.61 8.94
CA GLU A 68 26.61 16.48 7.99
C GLU A 68 26.19 15.14 8.63
N GLU A 69 26.53 14.94 9.91
CA GLU A 69 26.22 13.72 10.66
C GLU A 69 24.72 13.59 10.99
N GLY A 70 24.04 14.71 11.25
CA GLY A 70 22.60 14.73 11.56
C GLY A 70 21.75 14.46 10.32
N ILE A 71 22.18 14.96 9.15
CA ILE A 71 21.49 14.76 7.86
C ILE A 71 21.39 13.28 7.54
N ARG A 72 22.51 12.54 7.62
CA ARG A 72 22.55 11.12 7.25
C ARG A 72 21.64 10.25 8.12
N THR A 73 21.57 10.56 9.40
CA THR A 73 20.76 9.81 10.36
C THR A 73 19.27 10.05 10.16
N VAL A 74 18.86 11.32 10.04
CA VAL A 74 17.46 11.70 9.75
C VAL A 74 17.00 11.17 8.39
N PHE A 75 17.85 11.27 7.37
CA PHE A 75 17.58 10.71 6.05
C PHE A 75 17.34 9.20 6.10
N THR A 76 18.22 8.44 6.76
CA THR A 76 18.08 6.97 6.88
C THR A 76 16.82 6.56 7.66
N ILE A 77 16.40 7.34 8.65
CA ILE A 77 15.18 7.08 9.43
C ILE A 77 13.94 7.35 8.57
N ASN A 78 13.90 8.50 7.89
CA ASN A 78 12.79 8.86 7.01
C ASN A 78 12.64 7.88 5.84
N LEU A 79 13.76 7.42 5.25
CA LEU A 79 13.77 6.36 4.25
C LEU A 79 13.16 5.06 4.78
N ARG A 80 13.54 4.62 5.98
CA ARG A 80 12.99 3.39 6.57
C ARG A 80 11.48 3.48 6.82
N ILE A 81 11.01 4.60 7.35
CA ILE A 81 9.59 4.82 7.61
C ILE A 81 8.82 4.91 6.28
N GLY A 82 9.33 5.65 5.30
CA GLY A 82 8.72 5.75 3.98
C GLY A 82 8.62 4.41 3.27
N LEU A 83 9.67 3.58 3.36
CA LEU A 83 9.66 2.23 2.79
C LEU A 83 8.64 1.32 3.48
N TYR A 84 8.47 1.43 4.80
CA TYR A 84 7.44 0.70 5.52
C TYR A 84 6.02 1.03 5.01
N TYR A 85 5.69 2.31 4.87
CA TYR A 85 4.40 2.73 4.32
C TYR A 85 4.20 2.28 2.86
N LEU A 86 5.27 2.25 2.05
CA LEU A 86 5.21 1.73 0.68
C LEU A 86 4.83 0.24 0.65
N LEU A 87 5.41 -0.56 1.54
CA LEU A 87 5.10 -1.99 1.63
C LEU A 87 3.65 -2.22 2.05
N VAL A 88 3.14 -1.45 3.02
CA VAL A 88 1.73 -1.49 3.41
C VAL A 88 0.83 -1.11 2.23
N ALA A 89 1.17 -0.06 1.48
CA ALA A 89 0.42 0.35 0.29
C ALA A 89 0.38 -0.75 -0.77
N LEU A 90 1.50 -1.43 -1.03
CA LEU A 90 1.58 -2.54 -1.98
C LEU A 90 0.61 -3.68 -1.59
N VAL A 91 0.62 -4.09 -0.32
CA VAL A 91 -0.30 -5.12 0.19
C VAL A 91 -1.75 -4.67 0.07
N ALA A 92 -2.06 -3.43 0.42
CA ALA A 92 -3.41 -2.90 0.30
C ALA A 92 -3.89 -2.84 -1.18
N THR A 93 -3.01 -2.51 -2.14
CA THR A 93 -3.36 -2.56 -3.56
C THR A 93 -3.60 -3.97 -4.08
N THR A 94 -2.85 -4.98 -3.61
CA THR A 94 -3.08 -6.36 -4.04
C THR A 94 -4.41 -6.91 -3.49
N ILE A 95 -4.79 -6.50 -2.28
CA ILE A 95 -6.12 -6.78 -1.70
C ILE A 95 -7.23 -6.10 -2.49
N ALA A 96 -7.07 -4.81 -2.81
CA ALA A 96 -8.04 -4.07 -3.61
C ALA A 96 -8.21 -4.71 -4.99
N PHE A 97 -7.12 -5.01 -5.70
CA PHE A 97 -7.15 -5.68 -6.99
C PHE A 97 -7.85 -7.05 -6.93
N SER A 98 -7.57 -7.83 -5.88
CA SER A 98 -8.19 -9.12 -5.63
C SER A 98 -9.71 -9.01 -5.39
N ALA A 99 -10.14 -8.00 -4.64
CA ALA A 99 -11.54 -7.70 -4.41
C ALA A 99 -12.24 -7.25 -5.71
N ALA A 100 -11.60 -6.41 -6.51
CA ALA A 100 -12.09 -5.97 -7.81
C ALA A 100 -12.26 -7.15 -8.80
N LEU A 101 -11.26 -8.05 -8.90
CA LEU A 101 -11.38 -9.27 -9.70
C LEU A 101 -12.51 -10.18 -9.20
N SER A 102 -12.67 -10.29 -7.88
CA SER A 102 -13.72 -11.12 -7.26
C SER A 102 -15.13 -10.57 -7.45
N MET A 103 -15.27 -9.27 -7.76
CA MET A 103 -16.51 -8.66 -8.23
C MET A 103 -16.73 -8.94 -9.72
N LEU A 104 -15.69 -8.72 -10.53
CA LEU A 104 -15.79 -8.87 -11.99
C LEU A 104 -16.07 -10.32 -12.43
N LEU A 105 -15.50 -11.31 -11.72
CA LEU A 105 -15.57 -12.71 -12.13
C LEU A 105 -16.73 -13.51 -11.51
N GLU A 106 -17.57 -12.92 -10.64
CA GLU A 106 -18.76 -13.42 -9.89
C GLU A 106 -18.84 -14.88 -9.38
N LYS A 107 -18.25 -15.90 -10.02
CA LYS A 107 -18.63 -17.31 -9.87
C LYS A 107 -17.52 -18.34 -9.59
N ARG A 108 -16.22 -17.99 -9.42
CA ARG A 108 -15.17 -19.04 -9.38
C ARG A 108 -14.09 -19.02 -8.28
N PHE A 109 -13.83 -17.96 -7.52
CA PHE A 109 -12.64 -17.92 -6.65
C PHE A 109 -12.90 -17.59 -5.17
N LYS A 110 -13.15 -18.63 -4.35
CA LYS A 110 -13.08 -18.57 -2.88
C LYS A 110 -11.63 -18.45 -2.34
N PHE A 111 -10.63 -18.67 -3.19
CA PHE A 111 -9.20 -18.72 -2.81
C PHE A 111 -8.53 -17.35 -2.63
N SER A 112 -9.20 -16.25 -2.95
CA SER A 112 -8.60 -14.90 -2.96
C SER A 112 -8.09 -14.47 -1.57
N ILE A 113 -8.78 -14.87 -0.50
CA ILE A 113 -8.41 -14.60 0.90
C ILE A 113 -7.09 -15.31 1.30
N ILE A 114 -6.83 -16.50 0.74
CA ILE A 114 -5.63 -17.29 1.04
C ILE A 114 -4.37 -16.65 0.44
N TYR A 115 -4.46 -16.08 -0.77
CA TYR A 115 -3.35 -15.37 -1.41
C TYR A 115 -3.02 -14.04 -0.70
N ILE A 116 -4.03 -13.35 -0.20
CA ILE A 116 -3.89 -12.10 0.58
C ILE A 116 -3.10 -12.34 1.87
N SER A 117 -3.41 -13.42 2.60
CA SER A 117 -2.72 -13.74 3.85
C SER A 117 -1.27 -14.20 3.62
N LEU A 118 -1.00 -14.91 2.52
CA LEU A 118 0.36 -15.37 2.18
C LEU A 118 1.27 -14.20 1.76
N PHE A 119 0.72 -13.24 1.00
CA PHE A 119 1.49 -12.13 0.46
C PHE A 119 1.80 -11.05 1.50
N ALA A 120 0.91 -10.85 2.49
CA ALA A 120 1.12 -9.90 3.59
C ALA A 120 2.32 -10.27 4.48
N TYR A 121 2.67 -11.56 4.56
CA TYR A 121 3.79 -12.02 5.40
C TYR A 121 5.17 -11.74 4.78
N PHE A 122 5.24 -11.71 3.46
CA PHE A 122 6.48 -11.58 2.69
C PHE A 122 7.23 -10.24 2.86
N PRO A 123 6.58 -9.06 2.82
CA PRO A 123 7.28 -7.80 3.01
C PRO A 123 7.71 -7.58 4.47
N ILE A 124 6.99 -8.16 5.44
CA ILE A 124 7.33 -8.07 6.87
C ILE A 124 8.59 -8.88 7.18
N THR A 125 8.71 -10.09 6.62
CA THR A 125 9.92 -10.92 6.75
C THR A 125 11.09 -10.35 5.96
N TYR A 126 10.84 -9.75 4.78
CA TYR A 126 11.89 -9.08 4.00
C TYR A 126 12.45 -7.83 4.72
N ALA A 127 11.58 -6.99 5.29
CA ALA A 127 11.99 -5.79 6.03
C ALA A 127 12.79 -6.12 7.31
N THR A 128 12.48 -7.24 7.95
CA THR A 128 13.26 -7.74 9.11
C THR A 128 14.58 -8.37 8.65
N SER A 129 14.60 -9.11 7.54
CA SER A 129 15.84 -9.66 6.95
C SER A 129 16.87 -8.57 6.62
N LEU A 130 16.46 -7.42 6.08
CA LEU A 130 17.35 -6.26 5.86
C LEU A 130 17.89 -5.61 7.15
N ARG A 131 17.22 -5.79 8.30
CA ARG A 131 17.71 -5.31 9.61
C ARG A 131 18.81 -6.19 10.19
N TYR A 132 18.82 -7.50 9.91
CA TYR A 132 19.75 -8.45 10.53
C TYR A 132 21.23 -8.36 10.12
N PRO A 133 21.64 -8.06 8.87
CA PRO A 133 23.08 -8.04 8.52
C PRO A 133 23.84 -6.87 9.18
N LYS A 134 23.15 -5.79 9.59
CA LYS A 134 23.77 -4.67 10.30
C LYS A 134 23.92 -4.89 11.81
N LEU A 135 23.04 -5.67 12.44
CA LEU A 135 23.13 -6.00 13.88
C LEU A 135 24.21 -7.06 14.17
N ARG A 136 24.49 -7.95 13.23
CA ARG A 136 25.52 -8.99 13.40
C ARG A 136 26.94 -8.43 13.42
N ARG A 137 27.21 -7.29 12.75
CA ARG A 137 28.53 -6.63 12.74
C ARG A 137 28.85 -5.81 13.99
N ILE A 138 27.84 -5.36 14.74
CA ILE A 138 28.04 -4.52 15.94
C ILE A 138 28.21 -5.38 17.21
N LYS A 139 27.73 -6.64 17.19
CA LYS A 139 27.92 -7.60 18.31
C LYS A 139 29.23 -8.41 18.23
N LEU A 140 30.06 -8.21 17.20
CA LEU A 140 31.31 -8.95 16.96
C LEU A 140 32.57 -8.05 17.01
N LEU A 141 32.42 -6.80 17.45
CA LEU A 141 33.48 -5.86 17.80
C LEU A 141 33.33 -5.50 19.29
#